data_AF-A0A968FWG6-F1
#
_entry.id   AF-A0A968FWG6-F1
#
_cell.length_a   1.000
_cell.length_b   1.000
_cell.length_c   1.000
_cell.angle_alpha   90.00
_cell.angle_beta   90.00
_cell.angle_gamma   90.00
#
_symmetry.space_group_name_H-M   'P 1'
#
loop_
_entity.id
_entity.type
_entity.pdbx_description
1 polymer ?
#
loop_
_entity_poly.entity_id
_entity_poly.type
_entity_poly.pdbx_seq_one_letter_code
_entity_poly.pdbx_strand_id
1 'polypeptide(L)'
;EKSALSRLDPILEHLNVEGTEVDKDKIRDLFVKLWEYEEGETLNPETQYLTTLALFMYITHNVLDDYNIRLDRAREMITEALRAWQKPEIDKRVAEEKAADNPFKAFVDKNLPKVDEVYTWENFLLEHKKADEKQWTYKMKKCWFAQFFIRFGRVDYIETACRFDQIPWDERKDYVDLKLNNMFRKLGNFC
;
A
#
# COMPACT_ATOMS: atom_id res chain seq x y z
N GLU A 1 4.80 19.39 -13.43
CA GLU A 1 5.10 19.56 -11.99
C GLU A 1 3.88 19.63 -11.07
N LYS A 2 2.91 20.55 -11.22
CA LYS A 2 1.74 20.67 -10.29
C LYS A 2 0.87 19.39 -10.14
N SER A 3 0.96 18.45 -11.08
CA SER A 3 0.23 17.16 -11.06
C SER A 3 0.89 16.09 -10.17
N ALA A 4 2.22 16.11 -10.03
CA ALA A 4 2.95 15.08 -9.30
C ALA A 4 2.96 15.36 -7.79
N LEU A 5 3.31 16.59 -7.40
CA LEU A 5 3.36 16.98 -5.99
C LEU A 5 1.99 16.97 -5.32
N SER A 6 0.91 17.27 -6.05
CA SER A 6 -0.46 17.16 -5.52
C SER A 6 -0.84 15.74 -5.11
N ARG A 7 -0.12 14.71 -5.59
CA ARG A 7 -0.28 13.32 -5.18
C ARG A 7 0.56 12.97 -3.96
N LEU A 8 1.77 13.53 -3.88
CA LEU A 8 2.73 13.26 -2.82
C LEU A 8 2.41 14.05 -1.54
N ASP A 9 2.17 15.36 -1.64
CA ASP A 9 2.07 16.27 -0.50
C ASP A 9 1.04 15.80 0.55
N PRO A 10 -0.17 15.32 0.16
CA PRO A 10 -1.13 14.80 1.13
C PRO A 10 -0.62 13.61 1.96
N ILE A 11 0.30 12.81 1.42
CA ILE A 11 0.94 11.70 2.15
C ILE A 11 2.09 12.23 3.01
N LEU A 12 2.92 13.09 2.43
CA LEU A 12 4.15 13.63 3.03
C LEU A 12 3.87 14.54 4.24
N GLU A 13 2.71 15.17 4.30
CA GLU A 13 2.21 15.90 5.47
C GLU A 13 2.17 15.03 6.73
N HIS A 14 1.87 13.74 6.57
CA HIS A 14 1.78 12.79 7.69
C HIS A 14 3.12 12.13 8.04
N LEU A 15 4.19 12.36 7.27
CA LEU A 15 5.52 11.84 7.61
C LEU A 15 6.07 12.59 8.82
N ASN A 16 6.16 11.89 9.96
CA ASN A 16 6.77 12.37 11.18
C ASN A 16 8.01 11.53 11.50
N VAL A 17 9.13 12.19 11.76
CA VAL A 17 10.40 11.55 12.11
C VAL A 17 10.81 12.09 13.47
N GLU A 18 10.53 11.31 14.51
CA GLU A 18 10.80 11.75 15.88
C GLU A 18 12.29 11.99 16.11
N GLY A 19 12.64 13.18 16.60
CA GLY A 19 14.00 13.51 17.00
C GLY A 19 14.98 13.87 15.86
N THR A 20 14.52 13.85 14.60
CA THR A 20 15.34 14.20 13.43
C THR A 20 14.56 15.09 12.47
N GLU A 21 15.08 16.29 12.19
CA GLU A 21 14.52 17.16 11.16
C GLU A 21 14.98 16.67 9.77
N VAL A 22 14.06 16.04 9.06
CA VAL A 22 14.29 15.50 7.71
C VAL A 22 13.89 16.54 6.67
N ASP A 23 14.76 16.77 5.70
CA ASP A 23 14.49 17.63 4.56
C ASP A 23 13.43 16.98 3.65
N LYS A 24 12.19 17.43 3.80
CA LYS A 24 11.05 16.96 3.00
C LYS A 24 11.13 17.46 1.55
N ASP A 25 11.86 18.52 1.25
CA ASP A 25 12.01 19.02 -0.11
C ASP A 25 12.89 18.08 -0.94
N LYS A 26 13.88 17.42 -0.31
CA LYS A 26 14.61 16.32 -0.95
C LYS A 26 13.70 15.18 -1.40
N ILE A 27 12.66 14.85 -0.62
CA ILE A 27 11.66 13.83 -0.99
C ILE A 27 10.85 14.31 -2.20
N ARG A 28 10.43 15.58 -2.21
CA ARG A 28 9.68 16.19 -3.33
C ARG A 28 10.47 16.18 -4.63
N ASP A 29 11.72 16.62 -4.59
CA ASP A 29 12.59 16.72 -5.76
C ASP A 29 12.83 15.34 -6.39
N LEU A 30 13.14 14.35 -5.54
CA LEU A 30 13.31 12.97 -6.01
C LEU A 30 12.00 12.37 -6.53
N PHE A 31 10.86 12.75 -5.96
CA PHE A 31 9.56 12.27 -6.41
C PHE A 31 9.23 12.79 -7.80
N VAL A 32 9.39 14.10 -8.05
CA VAL A 32 9.17 14.67 -9.37
C VAL A 32 10.06 14.00 -10.41
N LYS A 33 11.35 13.85 -10.11
CA LYS A 33 12.31 13.21 -11.02
C LYS A 33 11.95 11.76 -11.35
N LEU A 34 11.61 10.97 -10.34
CA LEU A 34 11.27 9.55 -10.56
C LEU A 34 9.88 9.39 -11.17
N TRP A 35 8.94 10.27 -10.86
CA TRP A 35 7.63 10.30 -11.51
C TRP A 35 7.76 10.54 -13.01
N GLU A 36 8.62 11.48 -13.42
CA GLU A 36 8.91 11.73 -14.84
C GLU A 36 9.62 10.54 -15.49
N TYR A 37 10.58 9.91 -14.80
CA TYR A 37 11.25 8.69 -15.28
C TYR A 37 10.28 7.53 -15.51
N GLU A 38 9.26 7.40 -14.65
CA GLU A 38 8.20 6.40 -14.77
C GLU A 38 7.11 6.77 -15.79
N GLU A 39 7.26 7.90 -16.49
CA GLU A 39 6.24 8.48 -17.36
C GLU A 39 4.89 8.62 -16.65
N GLY A 40 4.89 9.00 -15.37
CA GLY A 40 3.74 8.90 -14.48
C GLY A 40 2.46 9.56 -15.00
N GLU A 41 2.56 10.66 -15.76
CA GLU A 41 1.39 11.32 -16.35
C GLU A 41 0.69 10.51 -17.45
N THR A 42 1.37 9.56 -18.09
CA THR A 42 0.82 8.74 -19.19
C THR A 42 0.21 7.42 -18.68
N LEU A 43 0.51 7.04 -17.44
CA LEU A 43 -0.03 5.86 -16.79
C LEU A 43 -1.54 5.98 -16.57
N ASN A 44 -2.24 4.84 -16.58
CA ASN A 44 -3.64 4.80 -16.18
C ASN A 44 -3.81 5.17 -14.69
N PRO A 45 -5.01 5.63 -14.25
CA PRO A 45 -5.23 6.12 -12.89
C PRO A 45 -4.82 5.13 -11.79
N GLU A 46 -5.07 3.85 -11.98
CA GLU A 46 -4.73 2.78 -11.04
C GLU A 46 -3.22 2.63 -10.90
N THR A 47 -2.49 2.64 -12.02
CA THR A 47 -1.03 2.54 -12.02
C THR A 47 -0.40 3.82 -11.50
N GLN A 48 -0.98 4.99 -11.79
CA GLN A 48 -0.56 6.26 -11.17
C GLN A 48 -0.64 6.21 -9.65
N TYR A 49 -1.73 5.66 -9.10
CA TYR A 49 -1.90 5.47 -7.67
C TYR A 49 -0.83 4.55 -7.07
N LEU A 50 -0.60 3.38 -7.69
CA LEU A 50 0.43 2.44 -7.24
C LEU A 50 1.84 3.02 -7.34
N THR A 51 2.16 3.71 -8.43
CA THR A 51 3.45 4.40 -8.62
C THR A 51 3.64 5.51 -7.60
N THR A 52 2.60 6.27 -7.26
CA THR A 52 2.68 7.29 -6.19
C THR A 52 3.12 6.66 -4.87
N LEU A 53 2.49 5.55 -4.48
CA LEU A 53 2.80 4.86 -3.23
C LEU A 53 4.20 4.23 -3.23
N ALA A 54 4.56 3.56 -4.33
CA ALA A 54 5.87 2.93 -4.46
C ALA A 54 7.00 3.95 -4.44
N LEU A 55 6.84 5.07 -5.16
CA LEU A 55 7.82 6.14 -5.15
C LEU A 55 7.91 6.79 -3.77
N PHE A 56 6.79 7.07 -3.10
CA PHE A 56 6.82 7.58 -1.73
C PHE A 56 7.60 6.65 -0.79
N MET A 57 7.32 5.33 -0.81
CA MET A 57 8.04 4.36 0.02
C MET A 57 9.53 4.30 -0.34
N TYR A 58 9.86 4.19 -1.63
CA TYR A 58 11.23 4.08 -2.13
C TYR A 58 12.06 5.31 -1.75
N ILE A 59 11.55 6.50 -2.06
CA ILE A 59 12.26 7.76 -1.86
C ILE A 59 12.42 8.03 -0.38
N THR A 60 11.34 7.86 0.41
CA THR A 60 11.39 8.15 1.83
C THR A 60 12.39 7.24 2.52
N HIS A 61 12.43 5.94 2.21
CA HIS A 61 13.46 5.07 2.77
C HIS A 61 14.88 5.52 2.39
N ASN A 62 15.13 5.90 1.14
CA ASN A 62 16.46 6.38 0.73
C ASN A 62 16.85 7.69 1.43
N VAL A 63 15.92 8.63 1.56
CA VAL A 63 16.18 9.88 2.26
C VAL A 63 16.43 9.62 3.74
N LEU A 64 15.64 8.78 4.41
CA LEU A 64 15.83 8.45 5.82
C LEU A 64 17.17 7.71 6.08
N ASP A 65 17.65 6.93 5.11
CA ASP A 65 18.97 6.29 5.17
C ASP A 65 20.11 7.32 5.23
N ASP A 66 20.00 8.44 4.51
CA ASP A 66 20.98 9.54 4.59
C ASP A 66 21.07 10.16 6.00
N TYR A 67 20.01 10.04 6.80
CA TYR A 67 19.97 10.46 8.21
C TYR A 67 20.33 9.32 9.18
N ASN A 68 20.84 8.18 8.68
CA ASN A 68 21.18 6.98 9.45
C ASN A 68 19.98 6.38 10.21
N ILE A 69 18.76 6.58 9.71
CA ILE A 69 17.57 5.97 10.31
C ILE A 69 17.50 4.50 9.87
N ARG A 70 17.44 3.61 10.86
CA ARG A 70 17.39 2.17 10.62
C ARG A 70 16.16 1.79 9.78
N LEU A 71 16.32 0.86 8.85
CA LEU A 71 15.30 0.46 7.87
C LEU A 71 13.94 0.08 8.48
N ASP A 72 13.93 -0.66 9.59
CA ASP A 72 12.70 -1.05 10.30
C ASP A 72 11.98 0.15 10.93
N ARG A 73 12.73 1.14 11.43
CA ARG A 73 12.16 2.41 11.95
C ARG A 73 11.63 3.28 10.83
N ALA A 74 12.38 3.40 9.73
CA ALA A 74 11.91 4.06 8.52
C ALA A 74 10.60 3.43 8.03
N ARG A 75 10.52 2.10 8.06
CA ARG A 75 9.31 1.34 7.70
C ARG A 75 8.13 1.65 8.61
N GLU A 76 8.34 1.73 9.93
CA GLU A 76 7.31 2.15 10.88
C GLU A 76 6.78 3.55 10.55
N MET A 77 7.67 4.53 10.40
CA MET A 77 7.32 5.93 10.09
C MET A 77 6.56 6.06 8.76
N ILE A 78 7.01 5.36 7.71
CA ILE A 78 6.35 5.35 6.39
C ILE A 78 4.96 4.70 6.48
N THR A 79 4.84 3.59 7.19
CA THR A 79 3.57 2.88 7.37
C THR A 79 2.57 3.74 8.15
N GLU A 80 3.03 4.44 9.19
CA GLU A 80 2.21 5.35 9.99
C GLU A 80 1.72 6.55 9.16
N ALA A 81 2.60 7.14 8.35
CA ALA A 81 2.22 8.23 7.44
C ALA A 81 1.12 7.78 6.46
N LEU A 82 1.29 6.60 5.86
CA LEU A 82 0.29 6.02 4.95
C LEU A 82 -1.02 5.68 5.67
N ARG A 83 -0.95 5.14 6.89
CA ARG A 83 -2.13 4.86 7.71
C ARG A 83 -2.89 6.14 8.03
N ALA A 84 -2.20 7.18 8.47
CA ALA A 84 -2.81 8.47 8.79
C ALA A 84 -3.46 9.11 7.56
N TRP A 85 -2.78 9.07 6.41
CA TRP A 85 -3.29 9.58 5.14
C TRP A 85 -4.56 8.85 4.68
N GLN A 86 -4.59 7.51 4.76
CA GLN A 86 -5.76 6.72 4.35
C GLN A 86 -6.90 6.73 5.36
N LYS A 87 -6.63 7.11 6.62
CA LYS A 87 -7.57 7.00 7.73
C LYS A 87 -8.94 7.60 7.43
N PRO A 88 -9.09 8.82 6.87
CA PRO A 88 -10.42 9.40 6.63
C PRO A 88 -11.30 8.54 5.72
N GLU A 89 -10.71 8.00 4.66
CA GLU A 89 -11.43 7.17 3.68
C GLU A 89 -11.69 5.76 4.22
N ILE A 90 -10.75 5.19 4.99
CA ILE A 90 -10.95 3.90 5.66
C ILE A 90 -12.07 4.01 6.70
N ASP A 91 -12.03 5.02 7.57
CA ASP A 91 -13.02 5.24 8.62
C ASP A 91 -14.43 5.41 8.01
N LYS A 92 -14.53 6.15 6.90
CA LYS A 92 -15.79 6.28 6.14
C LYS A 92 -16.33 4.92 5.67
N ARG A 93 -15.49 4.11 5.02
CA ARG A 93 -15.89 2.78 4.52
C ARG A 93 -16.28 1.84 5.66
N VAL A 94 -15.51 1.84 6.75
CA VAL A 94 -15.78 1.02 7.94
C VAL A 94 -17.10 1.44 8.59
N ALA A 95 -17.39 2.74 8.70
CA ALA A 95 -18.66 3.23 9.23
C ALA A 95 -19.84 2.78 8.36
N GLU A 96 -19.72 2.88 7.03
CA GLU A 96 -20.76 2.40 6.10
C GLU A 96 -20.96 0.88 6.20
N GLU A 97 -19.88 0.09 6.34
CA GLU A 97 -19.93 -1.36 6.54
C GLU A 97 -20.64 -1.71 7.86
N LYS A 98 -20.27 -1.04 8.96
CA LYS A 98 -20.87 -1.26 10.30
C LYS A 98 -22.32 -0.81 10.42
N ALA A 99 -22.77 0.13 9.58
CA ALA A 99 -24.16 0.57 9.54
C ALA A 99 -25.09 -0.44 8.85
N ALA A 100 -24.56 -1.42 8.13
CA ALA A 100 -25.35 -2.46 7.47
C ALA A 100 -25.79 -3.55 8.47
N ASP A 101 -26.92 -4.21 8.18
CA ASP A 101 -27.45 -5.32 8.99
C ASP A 101 -26.44 -6.48 9.15
N ASN A 102 -25.54 -6.65 8.18
CA ASN A 102 -24.44 -7.59 8.23
C ASN A 102 -23.14 -6.94 7.70
N PRO A 103 -22.28 -6.44 8.59
CA PRO A 103 -21.05 -5.74 8.21
C PRO A 103 -20.07 -6.58 7.37
N PHE A 104 -19.95 -7.88 7.66
CA PHE A 104 -19.10 -8.78 6.89
C PHE A 104 -19.60 -8.94 5.45
N LYS A 105 -20.90 -9.14 5.27
CA LYS A 105 -21.51 -9.25 3.95
C LYS A 105 -21.35 -7.93 3.17
N ALA A 106 -21.59 -6.79 3.81
CA ALA A 106 -21.40 -5.47 3.19
C ALA A 106 -19.94 -5.25 2.75
N PHE A 107 -18.97 -5.70 3.55
CA PHE A 107 -17.56 -5.69 3.17
C PHE A 107 -17.28 -6.58 1.94
N VAL A 108 -17.77 -7.82 1.93
CA VAL A 108 -17.58 -8.75 0.80
C VAL A 108 -18.19 -8.20 -0.49
N ASP A 109 -19.45 -7.76 -0.44
CA ASP A 109 -20.19 -7.29 -1.62
C ASP A 109 -19.55 -6.02 -2.23
N LYS A 110 -18.97 -5.14 -1.40
CA LYS A 110 -18.27 -3.92 -1.87
C LYS A 110 -16.87 -4.18 -2.42
N ASN A 111 -16.15 -5.19 -1.91
CA ASN A 111 -14.75 -5.43 -2.28
C ASN A 111 -14.58 -6.50 -3.36
N LEU A 112 -15.51 -7.45 -3.49
CA LEU A 112 -15.47 -8.51 -4.51
C LEU A 112 -15.37 -7.94 -5.95
N PRO A 113 -16.17 -6.95 -6.38
CA PRO A 113 -16.02 -6.37 -7.72
C PRO A 113 -14.64 -5.76 -7.96
N LYS A 114 -14.01 -5.17 -6.92
CA LYS A 114 -12.66 -4.60 -7.04
C LYS A 114 -11.59 -5.67 -7.24
N VAL A 115 -11.75 -6.84 -6.62
CA VAL A 115 -10.90 -8.02 -6.86
C VAL A 115 -11.02 -8.49 -8.30
N ASP A 116 -12.25 -8.54 -8.81
CA ASP A 116 -12.53 -9.08 -10.13
C ASP A 116 -12.22 -8.07 -11.27
N GLU A 117 -12.26 -6.77 -11.01
CA GLU A 117 -12.12 -5.71 -12.04
C GLU A 117 -10.80 -4.92 -11.98
N VAL A 118 -10.23 -4.69 -10.79
CA VAL A 118 -9.05 -3.82 -10.59
C VAL A 118 -7.80 -4.62 -10.25
N TYR A 119 -7.96 -5.69 -9.47
CA TYR A 119 -6.86 -6.59 -9.16
C TYR A 119 -6.68 -7.69 -10.22
N THR A 120 -7.51 -7.76 -11.26
CA THR A 120 -7.30 -8.73 -12.35
C THR A 120 -6.16 -8.34 -13.30
N TRP A 121 -5.33 -9.36 -13.58
CA TRP A 121 -4.28 -9.48 -14.60
C TRP A 121 -3.04 -8.58 -14.53
N GLU A 122 -3.12 -7.26 -14.36
CA GLU A 122 -1.95 -6.40 -14.56
C GLU A 122 -1.13 -6.14 -13.28
N ASN A 123 -1.78 -5.85 -12.16
CA ASN A 123 -1.11 -5.36 -10.96
C ASN A 123 -0.98 -6.42 -9.84
N PHE A 124 -2.04 -7.16 -9.52
CA PHE A 124 -2.02 -8.14 -8.43
C PHE A 124 -2.72 -9.43 -8.84
N LEU A 125 -2.01 -10.38 -9.45
CA LEU A 125 -2.66 -11.62 -9.92
C LEU A 125 -3.19 -12.43 -8.73
N LEU A 126 -4.45 -12.23 -8.33
CA LEU A 126 -5.10 -12.91 -7.23
C LEU A 126 -5.91 -14.09 -7.76
N GLU A 127 -5.50 -15.31 -7.42
CA GLU A 127 -6.37 -16.47 -7.56
C GLU A 127 -7.26 -16.56 -6.33
N HIS A 128 -8.56 -16.69 -6.52
CA HIS A 128 -9.48 -16.96 -5.42
C HIS A 128 -10.28 -18.24 -5.68
N LYS A 129 -10.48 -19.03 -4.63
CA LYS A 129 -11.32 -20.22 -4.66
C LYS A 129 -12.33 -20.14 -3.52
N LYS A 130 -13.61 -20.21 -3.85
CA LYS A 130 -14.65 -20.49 -2.87
C LYS A 130 -14.53 -21.96 -2.49
N ALA A 131 -14.08 -22.23 -1.27
CA ALA A 131 -13.92 -23.61 -0.80
C ALA A 131 -15.27 -24.19 -0.34
N ASP A 132 -16.11 -23.37 0.31
CA ASP A 132 -17.50 -23.67 0.66
C ASP A 132 -18.31 -22.37 0.90
N GLU A 133 -19.53 -22.46 1.46
CA GLU A 133 -20.38 -21.30 1.78
C GLU A 133 -19.79 -20.34 2.84
N LYS A 134 -18.79 -20.79 3.60
CA LYS A 134 -18.19 -20.09 4.75
C LYS A 134 -16.70 -19.79 4.57
N GLN A 135 -16.07 -20.32 3.53
CA GLN A 135 -14.63 -20.21 3.30
C GLN A 135 -14.32 -19.70 1.89
N TRP A 136 -13.62 -18.57 1.88
CA TRP A 136 -13.06 -17.97 0.68
C TRP A 136 -11.56 -17.82 0.85
N THR A 137 -10.79 -18.45 -0.05
CA THR A 137 -9.32 -18.44 0.00
C THR A 137 -8.76 -17.65 -1.16
N TYR A 138 -7.70 -16.87 -0.90
CA TYR A 138 -6.94 -16.11 -1.89
C TYR A 138 -5.49 -16.58 -1.97
N LYS A 139 -4.91 -16.49 -3.16
CA LYS A 139 -3.49 -16.73 -3.44
C LYS A 139 -2.98 -15.67 -4.41
N MET A 140 -2.02 -14.85 -3.97
CA MET A 140 -1.41 -13.82 -4.79
C MET A 140 -0.28 -14.40 -5.65
N LYS A 141 -0.39 -14.45 -6.97
CA LYS A 141 0.68 -14.93 -7.88
C LYS A 141 1.64 -13.84 -8.33
N LYS A 142 1.20 -12.58 -8.31
CA LYS A 142 1.96 -11.40 -8.73
C LYS A 142 1.63 -10.26 -7.78
N CYS A 143 2.64 -9.52 -7.34
CA CYS A 143 2.49 -8.30 -6.54
C CYS A 143 3.20 -7.16 -7.27
N TRP A 144 2.47 -6.11 -7.62
CA TRP A 144 3.01 -4.98 -8.35
C TRP A 144 4.16 -4.29 -7.59
N PHE A 145 3.98 -4.05 -6.29
CA PHE A 145 5.02 -3.44 -5.44
C PHE A 145 6.29 -4.29 -5.40
N ALA A 146 6.16 -5.61 -5.30
CA ALA A 146 7.32 -6.51 -5.31
C ALA A 146 8.12 -6.37 -6.61
N GLN A 147 7.44 -6.35 -7.76
CA GLN A 147 8.10 -6.17 -9.05
C GLN A 147 8.74 -4.78 -9.17
N PHE A 148 8.04 -3.74 -8.71
CA PHE A 148 8.56 -2.38 -8.70
C PHE A 148 9.87 -2.29 -7.92
N PHE A 149 9.90 -2.77 -6.68
CA PHE A 149 11.10 -2.69 -5.85
C PHE A 149 12.23 -3.61 -6.31
N ILE A 150 11.92 -4.77 -6.91
CA ILE A 150 12.94 -5.61 -7.56
C ILE A 150 13.60 -4.85 -8.72
N ARG A 151 12.82 -4.15 -9.57
CA ARG A 151 13.37 -3.35 -10.69
C ARG A 151 14.27 -2.22 -10.19
N PHE A 152 13.94 -1.62 -9.05
CA PHE A 152 14.75 -0.60 -8.37
C PHE A 152 15.87 -1.19 -7.49
N GLY A 153 16.05 -2.51 -7.46
CA GLY A 153 17.11 -3.16 -6.69
C GLY A 153 16.93 -3.13 -5.16
N ARG A 154 15.72 -2.84 -4.66
CA ARG A 154 15.41 -2.66 -3.23
C ARG A 154 14.40 -3.67 -2.70
N VAL A 155 14.76 -4.95 -2.79
CA VAL A 155 13.92 -6.06 -2.27
C VAL A 155 13.60 -5.92 -0.77
N ASP A 156 14.44 -5.22 -0.02
CA ASP A 156 14.28 -4.90 1.40
C ASP A 156 13.10 -3.95 1.69
N TYR A 157 12.60 -3.22 0.69
CA TYR A 157 11.46 -2.31 0.81
C TYR A 157 10.11 -3.02 0.66
N ILE A 158 10.08 -4.24 0.11
CA ILE A 158 8.85 -5.01 -0.13
C ILE A 158 8.03 -5.18 1.15
N GLU A 159 8.69 -5.41 2.30
CA GLU A 159 8.00 -5.54 3.59
C GLU A 159 7.18 -4.28 3.95
N THR A 160 7.61 -3.10 3.52
CA THR A 160 6.87 -1.84 3.73
C THR A 160 5.55 -1.82 2.97
N ALA A 161 5.56 -2.26 1.71
CA ALA A 161 4.33 -2.41 0.93
C ALA A 161 3.39 -3.45 1.55
N CYS A 162 3.94 -4.55 2.07
CA CYS A 162 3.14 -5.55 2.77
C CYS A 162 2.45 -4.99 4.01
N ARG A 163 3.12 -4.12 4.78
CA ARG A 163 2.51 -3.44 5.93
C ARG A 163 1.45 -2.44 5.50
N PHE A 164 1.64 -1.77 4.37
CA PHE A 164 0.63 -0.90 3.78
C PHE A 164 -0.63 -1.69 3.41
N ASP A 165 -0.49 -2.83 2.74
CA ASP A 165 -1.62 -3.69 2.35
C ASP A 165 -2.40 -4.24 3.56
N GLN A 166 -1.77 -4.31 4.74
CA GLN A 166 -2.41 -4.73 6.00
C GLN A 166 -3.25 -3.64 6.67
N ILE A 167 -3.03 -2.36 6.36
CA ILE A 167 -3.74 -1.25 7.04
C ILE A 167 -5.26 -1.40 6.96
N PRO A 168 -5.88 -1.63 5.78
CA PRO A 168 -7.34 -1.74 5.71
C PRO A 168 -7.89 -2.96 6.44
N TRP A 169 -7.08 -4.02 6.58
CA TRP A 169 -7.46 -5.24 7.29
C TRP A 169 -7.44 -5.04 8.80
N ASP A 170 -6.41 -4.38 9.34
CA ASP A 170 -6.27 -4.09 10.77
C ASP A 170 -7.49 -3.34 11.33
N GLU A 171 -8.05 -2.41 10.54
CA GLU A 171 -9.21 -1.59 10.91
C GLU A 171 -10.55 -2.34 10.86
N ARG A 172 -10.56 -3.60 10.37
CA ARG A 172 -11.77 -4.44 10.20
C ARG A 172 -11.75 -5.72 11.03
N LYS A 173 -10.69 -5.95 11.80
CA LYS A 173 -10.44 -7.19 12.55
C LYS A 173 -11.54 -7.58 13.54
N ASP A 174 -12.41 -6.64 13.94
CA ASP A 174 -13.51 -6.87 14.87
C ASP A 174 -14.74 -7.51 14.22
N TYR A 175 -14.89 -7.45 12.89
CA TYR A 175 -16.01 -8.06 12.15
C TYR A 175 -15.61 -8.80 10.87
N VAL A 176 -14.32 -8.81 10.53
CA VAL A 176 -13.76 -9.53 9.38
C VAL A 176 -12.63 -10.46 9.85
N ASP A 177 -12.91 -11.75 9.97
CA ASP A 177 -11.88 -12.79 10.18
C ASP A 177 -11.31 -13.25 8.83
N LEU A 178 -10.47 -12.39 8.23
CA LEU A 178 -9.73 -12.75 7.02
C LEU A 178 -8.47 -13.53 7.39
N LYS A 179 -8.52 -14.85 7.20
CA LYS A 179 -7.34 -15.72 7.29
C LYS A 179 -6.51 -15.61 6.02
N LEU A 180 -5.64 -14.60 5.97
CA LEU A 180 -4.64 -14.44 4.92
C LEU A 180 -3.56 -15.54 5.04
N ASN A 181 -3.84 -16.70 4.45
CA ASN A 181 -2.87 -17.75 4.23
C ASN A 181 -2.08 -17.46 2.94
N ASN A 182 -1.26 -16.39 2.93
CA ASN A 182 -0.35 -16.17 1.82
C ASN A 182 0.70 -17.31 1.79
N MET A 183 0.81 -18.01 0.66
CA MET A 183 1.85 -19.03 0.46
C MET A 183 3.28 -18.47 0.56
N PHE A 184 3.45 -17.16 0.59
CA PHE A 184 4.73 -16.45 0.71
C PHE A 184 5.19 -16.28 2.16
N ARG A 185 4.33 -16.58 3.14
CA ARG A 185 4.72 -16.59 4.56
C ARG A 185 5.64 -17.77 4.92
N LYS A 186 5.84 -18.75 4.04
CA LYS A 186 6.57 -20.00 4.35
C LYS A 186 7.70 -20.43 3.40
N LEU A 187 8.18 -19.56 2.50
CA LEU A 187 9.38 -19.82 1.69
C LEU A 187 10.29 -18.57 1.54
N GLY A 188 10.69 -17.98 2.67
CA GLY A 188 11.92 -17.15 2.74
C GLY A 188 11.86 -15.71 2.22
N ASN A 189 10.87 -14.91 2.67
CA ASN A 189 10.72 -13.43 2.58
C ASN A 189 10.01 -12.89 1.30
N PHE A 190 8.95 -12.07 1.29
CA PHE A 190 7.87 -11.62 2.20
C PHE A 190 6.65 -11.17 1.34
N CYS A 191 5.46 -11.00 1.95
CA CYS A 191 4.07 -10.84 1.44
C CYS A 191 3.29 -12.13 1.19
#